data_AF-A0AAU4PX60-F1
#
_entry.id   AF-A0AAU4PX60-F1
#
_cell.length_a   1.000
_cell.length_b   1.000
_cell.length_c   1.000
_cell.angle_alpha   90.00
_cell.angle_beta   90.00
_cell.angle_gamma   90.00
#
_symmetry.space_group_name_H-M   'P 1'
#
loop_
_entity.id
_entity.type
_entity.pdbx_description
1 polymer ?
#
loop_
_entity_poly.entity_id
_entity_poly.type
_entity_poly.pdbx_seq_one_letter_code
_entity_poly.pdbx_strand_id
1 'polypeptide(L)'
;MSTPPTPIEEARSLLAEFPVVDGHNDLPWALREQVTYDIDARDIATDQSAHLHTDLGRLKAGGVGAQFWSVYVRTDLSGDAAVSATLEQIDCVDQLIARYAGDLREARTAADMEAARAEGRIASLKGAEGGHSINNSLATLRALYALGVRYMTLTHNDNIAWADSATDEPGVGGLSAFGREVVREMNREGMLVDLSHVAATTMRAALDVSEAPVIFSHSSSRAVCDHPRNIPDDVLERLSGNGGVAMATFVPKFVLQAAVDWTAAADDNLRSHGFHHLDTSPEAMKLHRAFEEARPRPIATVSTVADHLDHMREVAGVDHIGIGGDYDGTAFTPDGLDDVSGYPNLIAELAARGWSHDDLSKLTWRNAVRVLGDAESVASDLRSRRGPSNATLAQLDG
;
A
#
# COMPACT_ATOMS: atom_id res chain seq x y z
N MET A 1 -44.78 -1.33 -5.00
CA MET A 1 -43.68 -0.37 -4.83
C MET A 1 -42.51 -1.16 -4.30
N SER A 2 -41.38 -1.18 -5.01
CA SER A 2 -40.17 -1.88 -4.52
C SER A 2 -39.67 -1.15 -3.28
N THR A 3 -39.24 -1.88 -2.26
CA THR A 3 -38.49 -1.32 -1.12
C THR A 3 -37.23 -0.64 -1.68
N PRO A 4 -36.87 0.58 -1.22
CA PRO A 4 -35.60 1.19 -1.60
C PRO A 4 -34.44 0.29 -1.15
N PRO A 5 -33.35 0.21 -1.93
CA PRO A 5 -32.18 -0.58 -1.56
C PRO A 5 -31.57 -0.06 -0.25
N THR A 6 -31.01 -0.97 0.53
CA THR A 6 -30.23 -0.64 1.73
C THR A 6 -28.86 -0.06 1.34
N PRO A 7 -28.19 0.72 2.22
CA PRO A 7 -26.87 1.28 1.92
C PRO A 7 -25.83 0.24 1.47
N ILE A 8 -25.88 -0.97 2.02
CA ILE A 8 -24.97 -2.06 1.65
C ILE A 8 -25.29 -2.65 0.27
N GLU A 9 -26.56 -2.65 -0.16
CA GLU A 9 -26.95 -3.06 -1.52
C GLU A 9 -26.53 -2.03 -2.55
N GLU A 10 -26.66 -0.74 -2.24
CA GLU A 10 -26.16 0.36 -3.08
C GLU A 10 -24.63 0.30 -3.22
N ALA A 11 -23.91 0.09 -2.11
CA ALA A 11 -22.46 -0.08 -2.12
C ALA A 11 -22.00 -1.25 -3.00
N ARG A 12 -22.65 -2.42 -2.89
CA ARG A 12 -22.36 -3.58 -3.75
C ARG A 12 -22.68 -3.32 -5.21
N SER A 13 -23.77 -2.60 -5.50
CA SER A 13 -24.12 -2.21 -6.87
C SER A 13 -23.07 -1.28 -7.48
N LEU A 14 -22.56 -0.31 -6.71
CA LEU A 14 -21.48 0.57 -7.14
C LEU A 14 -20.21 -0.23 -7.43
N LEU A 15 -19.82 -1.11 -6.51
CA LEU A 15 -18.61 -1.93 -6.65
C LEU A 15 -18.70 -2.95 -7.80
N ALA A 16 -19.90 -3.36 -8.21
CA ALA A 16 -20.08 -4.17 -9.40
C ALA A 16 -19.76 -3.40 -10.70
N GLU A 17 -19.92 -2.07 -10.70
CA GLU A 17 -19.58 -1.19 -11.84
C GLU A 17 -18.14 -0.67 -11.75
N PHE A 18 -17.76 -0.14 -10.59
CA PHE A 18 -16.46 0.44 -10.28
C PHE A 18 -15.89 -0.23 -9.02
N PRO A 19 -15.27 -1.42 -9.19
CA PRO A 19 -14.72 -2.18 -8.07
C PRO A 19 -13.53 -1.48 -7.43
N VAL A 20 -13.07 -1.97 -6.28
CA VAL A 20 -11.89 -1.46 -5.59
C VAL A 20 -10.62 -1.81 -6.35
N VAL A 21 -9.76 -0.81 -6.55
CA VAL A 21 -8.33 -0.95 -6.81
C VAL A 21 -7.62 -0.78 -5.46
N ASP A 22 -7.23 -1.90 -4.86
CA ASP A 22 -6.53 -1.87 -3.58
C ASP A 22 -5.02 -1.70 -3.79
N GLY A 23 -4.45 -0.73 -3.08
CA GLY A 23 -3.06 -0.29 -3.24
C GLY A 23 -2.00 -1.19 -2.60
N HIS A 24 -2.37 -2.04 -1.63
CA HIS A 24 -1.39 -2.82 -0.88
C HIS A 24 -2.01 -4.04 -0.16
N ASN A 25 -1.56 -5.22 -0.54
CA ASN A 25 -1.90 -6.50 0.10
C ASN A 25 -0.68 -7.42 0.12
N ASP A 26 -0.33 -7.93 1.30
CA ASP A 26 0.88 -8.70 1.58
C ASP A 26 0.69 -10.21 1.52
N LEU A 27 -0.37 -10.70 0.86
CA LEU A 27 -0.58 -12.14 0.62
C LEU A 27 0.71 -12.86 0.20
N PRO A 28 1.57 -12.36 -0.72
CA PRO A 28 2.83 -13.02 -1.05
C PRO A 28 3.77 -13.22 0.15
N TRP A 29 3.90 -12.21 1.02
CA TRP A 29 4.70 -12.32 2.25
C TRP A 29 4.06 -13.27 3.26
N ALA A 30 2.74 -13.25 3.43
CA ALA A 30 2.05 -14.21 4.28
C ALA A 30 2.26 -15.67 3.80
N LEU A 31 2.21 -15.91 2.49
CA LEU A 31 2.52 -17.22 1.90
C LEU A 31 3.98 -17.64 2.12
N ARG A 32 4.92 -16.69 2.03
CA ARG A 32 6.33 -16.94 2.36
C ARG A 32 6.48 -17.44 3.79
N GLU A 33 5.96 -16.70 4.76
CA GLU A 33 6.19 -16.96 6.18
C GLU A 33 5.41 -18.17 6.68
N GLN A 34 4.16 -18.35 6.22
CA GLN A 34 3.30 -19.42 6.72
C GLN A 34 3.61 -20.78 6.10
N VAL A 35 3.94 -20.82 4.81
CA VAL A 35 4.02 -22.08 4.04
C VAL A 35 5.20 -22.14 3.06
N THR A 36 6.13 -21.18 3.11
CA THR A 36 7.31 -21.12 2.20
C THR A 36 6.89 -21.28 0.73
N TYR A 37 5.83 -20.57 0.36
CA TYR A 37 5.23 -20.57 -0.98
C TYR A 37 4.63 -21.91 -1.45
N ASP A 38 4.35 -22.85 -0.55
CA ASP A 38 3.49 -24.00 -0.88
C ASP A 38 2.03 -23.53 -1.07
N ILE A 39 1.70 -23.09 -2.29
CA ILE A 39 0.38 -22.56 -2.65
C ILE A 39 -0.72 -23.61 -2.45
N ASP A 40 -0.43 -24.91 -2.55
CA ASP A 40 -1.43 -25.94 -2.27
C ASP A 40 -1.84 -25.95 -0.79
N ALA A 41 -0.91 -25.63 0.12
CA ALA A 41 -1.19 -25.51 1.55
C ALA A 41 -1.99 -24.23 1.93
N ARG A 42 -2.12 -23.29 0.99
CA ARG A 42 -2.90 -22.04 1.10
C ARG A 42 -3.64 -21.76 -0.21
N ASP A 43 -4.42 -22.74 -0.67
CA ASP A 43 -5.16 -22.59 -1.92
C ASP A 43 -6.25 -21.50 -1.78
N ILE A 44 -5.99 -20.32 -2.34
CA ILE A 44 -6.90 -19.17 -2.27
C ILE A 44 -8.19 -19.33 -3.11
N ALA A 45 -8.36 -20.43 -3.86
CA ALA A 45 -9.67 -20.78 -4.41
C ALA A 45 -10.61 -21.40 -3.36
N THR A 46 -10.09 -21.73 -2.17
CA THR A 46 -10.85 -22.23 -1.03
C THR A 46 -10.90 -21.19 0.09
N ASP A 47 -11.75 -21.42 1.09
CA ASP A 47 -11.85 -20.55 2.27
C ASP A 47 -10.55 -20.59 3.08
N GLN A 48 -9.87 -19.45 3.17
CA GLN A 48 -8.64 -19.27 3.93
C GLN A 48 -8.83 -18.39 5.18
N SER A 49 -10.06 -18.14 5.61
CA SER A 49 -10.38 -17.23 6.74
C SER A 49 -9.70 -17.59 8.07
N ALA A 50 -9.31 -18.85 8.25
CA ALA A 50 -8.56 -19.30 9.43
C ALA A 50 -7.07 -18.88 9.43
N HIS A 51 -6.54 -18.42 8.30
CA HIS A 51 -5.10 -18.23 8.08
C HIS A 51 -4.73 -16.90 7.43
N LEU A 52 -5.62 -16.35 6.60
CA LEU A 52 -5.37 -15.21 5.75
C LEU A 52 -6.57 -14.26 5.78
N HIS A 53 -6.31 -12.98 5.56
CA HIS A 53 -7.33 -11.99 5.20
C HIS A 53 -7.80 -12.20 3.76
N THR A 54 -7.01 -12.85 2.91
CA THR A 54 -7.28 -12.92 1.47
C THR A 54 -7.59 -14.34 0.98
N ASP A 55 -8.70 -14.47 0.25
CA ASP A 55 -8.94 -15.54 -0.73
C ASP A 55 -9.87 -15.04 -1.85
N LEU A 56 -9.99 -15.80 -2.94
CA LEU A 56 -10.74 -15.39 -4.14
C LEU A 56 -12.24 -15.19 -3.86
N GLY A 57 -12.81 -15.98 -2.96
CA GLY A 57 -14.21 -15.86 -2.56
C GLY A 57 -14.47 -14.51 -1.88
N ARG A 58 -13.61 -14.15 -0.92
CA ARG A 58 -13.70 -12.89 -0.19
C ARG A 58 -13.33 -11.68 -1.02
N LEU A 59 -12.34 -11.75 -1.90
CA LEU A 59 -12.01 -10.66 -2.83
C LEU A 59 -13.22 -10.28 -3.70
N LYS A 60 -13.93 -11.28 -4.24
CA LYS A 60 -15.17 -11.06 -4.99
C LYS A 60 -16.28 -10.49 -4.11
N ALA A 61 -16.46 -11.02 -2.90
CA ALA A 61 -17.47 -10.53 -1.97
C ALA A 61 -17.22 -9.07 -1.54
N GLY A 62 -15.95 -8.67 -1.45
CA GLY A 62 -15.52 -7.31 -1.16
C GLY A 62 -15.58 -6.36 -2.36
N GLY A 63 -15.80 -6.87 -3.57
CA GLY A 63 -15.80 -6.06 -4.79
C GLY A 63 -14.41 -5.54 -5.17
N VAL A 64 -13.36 -6.32 -4.92
CA VAL A 64 -12.00 -6.01 -5.39
C VAL A 64 -11.90 -6.38 -6.87
N GLY A 65 -11.50 -5.41 -7.70
CA GLY A 65 -11.38 -5.56 -9.15
C GLY A 65 -9.97 -5.33 -9.66
N ALA A 66 -9.10 -4.71 -8.85
CA ALA A 66 -7.67 -4.76 -9.05
C ALA A 66 -6.95 -4.76 -7.70
N GLN A 67 -5.79 -5.40 -7.66
CA GLN A 67 -4.92 -5.49 -6.50
C GLN A 67 -3.49 -5.21 -6.92
N PHE A 68 -2.84 -4.29 -6.23
CA PHE A 68 -1.39 -4.28 -6.18
C PHE A 68 -0.94 -5.28 -5.12
N TRP A 69 -0.41 -6.41 -5.58
CA TRP A 69 0.20 -7.41 -4.72
C TRP A 69 1.58 -6.90 -4.29
N SER A 70 1.75 -6.75 -2.98
CA SER A 70 3.02 -6.36 -2.40
C SER A 70 4.05 -7.47 -2.64
N VAL A 71 5.21 -7.08 -3.17
CA VAL A 71 6.39 -7.94 -3.24
C VAL A 71 7.41 -7.53 -2.17
N TYR A 72 6.90 -7.14 -1.00
CA TYR A 72 7.65 -6.79 0.20
C TYR A 72 8.69 -7.84 0.58
N VAL A 73 9.83 -7.36 1.08
CA VAL A 73 10.84 -8.15 1.77
C VAL A 73 11.37 -7.37 2.96
N ARG A 74 11.79 -8.07 4.01
CA ARG A 74 12.29 -7.44 5.24
C ARG A 74 13.46 -6.47 4.99
N THR A 75 13.48 -5.39 5.76
CA THR A 75 14.50 -4.33 5.73
C THR A 75 15.85 -4.77 6.30
N ASP A 76 15.90 -5.84 7.09
CA ASP A 76 17.15 -6.42 7.56
C ASP A 76 17.83 -7.33 6.52
N LEU A 77 17.15 -7.59 5.39
CA LEU A 77 17.79 -8.11 4.19
C LEU A 77 18.41 -6.95 3.41
N SER A 78 19.64 -7.15 2.94
CA SER A 78 20.37 -6.16 2.14
C SER A 78 21.16 -6.82 1.03
N GLY A 79 21.70 -6.02 0.11
CA GLY A 79 22.51 -6.54 -0.98
C GLY A 79 21.71 -7.46 -1.90
N ASP A 80 22.38 -8.50 -2.38
CA ASP A 80 21.78 -9.49 -3.27
C ASP A 80 20.67 -10.31 -2.58
N ALA A 81 20.69 -10.45 -1.25
CA ALA A 81 19.68 -11.20 -0.52
C ALA A 81 18.29 -10.52 -0.59
N ALA A 82 18.23 -9.19 -0.49
CA ALA A 82 16.98 -8.45 -0.67
C ALA A 82 16.45 -8.56 -2.10
N VAL A 83 17.35 -8.49 -3.09
CA VAL A 83 16.98 -8.65 -4.51
C VAL A 83 16.45 -10.05 -4.77
N SER A 84 17.15 -11.10 -4.33
CA SER A 84 16.71 -12.50 -4.49
C SER A 84 15.36 -12.74 -3.85
N ALA A 85 15.14 -12.28 -2.62
CA ALA A 85 13.84 -12.40 -1.96
C ALA A 85 12.75 -11.63 -2.72
N THR A 86 13.05 -10.45 -3.28
CA THR A 86 12.08 -9.68 -4.08
C THR A 86 11.70 -10.46 -5.36
N LEU A 87 12.66 -11.14 -5.99
CA LEU A 87 12.38 -12.01 -7.14
C LEU A 87 11.49 -13.21 -6.76
N GLU A 88 11.71 -13.81 -5.59
CA GLU A 88 10.86 -14.89 -5.06
C GLU A 88 9.42 -14.41 -4.82
N GLN A 89 9.25 -13.19 -4.29
CA GLN A 89 7.93 -12.58 -4.11
C GLN A 89 7.22 -12.31 -5.45
N ILE A 90 7.96 -11.80 -6.45
CA ILE A 90 7.44 -11.60 -7.82
C ILE A 90 6.99 -12.95 -8.42
N ASP A 91 7.81 -13.99 -8.27
CA ASP A 91 7.49 -15.34 -8.75
C ASP A 91 6.25 -15.91 -8.05
N CYS A 92 6.10 -15.70 -6.74
CA CYS A 92 4.89 -16.09 -6.01
C CYS A 92 3.62 -15.45 -6.62
N VAL A 93 3.64 -14.14 -6.93
CA VAL A 93 2.52 -13.47 -7.60
C VAL A 93 2.26 -14.07 -8.98
N ASP A 94 3.31 -14.34 -9.76
CA ASP A 94 3.17 -14.97 -11.08
C ASP A 94 2.57 -16.38 -11.01
N GLN A 95 2.95 -17.17 -10.01
CA GLN A 95 2.37 -18.49 -9.75
C GLN A 95 0.88 -18.39 -9.37
N LEU A 96 0.49 -17.43 -8.53
CA LEU A 96 -0.91 -17.18 -8.19
C LEU A 96 -1.72 -16.81 -9.45
N ILE A 97 -1.24 -15.87 -10.26
CA ILE A 97 -1.92 -15.46 -11.50
C ILE A 97 -2.07 -16.66 -12.45
N ALA A 98 -1.02 -17.45 -12.63
CA ALA A 98 -1.05 -18.62 -13.50
C ALA A 98 -2.02 -19.70 -13.01
N ARG A 99 -2.02 -19.98 -11.71
CA ARG A 99 -2.89 -21.00 -11.09
C ARG A 99 -4.37 -20.61 -11.17
N TYR A 100 -4.67 -19.32 -10.96
CA TYR A 100 -6.04 -18.81 -10.88
C TYR A 100 -6.41 -17.92 -12.06
N ALA A 101 -5.96 -18.24 -13.28
CA ALA A 101 -6.13 -17.41 -14.47
C ALA A 101 -7.60 -17.11 -14.88
N GLY A 102 -8.56 -17.88 -14.33
CA GLY A 102 -10.00 -17.62 -14.48
C GLY A 102 -10.50 -16.45 -13.62
N ASP A 103 -9.81 -16.15 -12.53
CA ASP A 103 -10.18 -15.12 -11.56
C ASP A 103 -9.20 -13.94 -11.56
N LEU A 104 -7.91 -14.21 -11.81
CA LEU A 104 -6.83 -13.23 -11.82
C LEU A 104 -6.34 -13.00 -13.26
N ARG A 105 -5.95 -11.76 -13.55
CA ARG A 105 -5.31 -11.37 -14.81
C ARG A 105 -4.13 -10.46 -14.51
N GLU A 106 -2.95 -10.78 -15.05
CA GLU A 106 -1.81 -9.86 -14.97
C GLU A 106 -2.18 -8.50 -15.60
N ALA A 107 -1.90 -7.42 -14.87
CA ALA A 107 -2.05 -6.07 -15.36
C ALA A 107 -0.73 -5.31 -15.22
N ARG A 108 -0.28 -4.74 -16.35
CA ARG A 108 0.95 -3.95 -16.44
C ARG A 108 0.67 -2.51 -16.86
N THR A 109 -0.57 -2.20 -17.22
CA THR A 109 -0.98 -0.89 -17.69
C THR A 109 -2.37 -0.54 -17.19
N ALA A 110 -2.73 0.74 -17.25
CA ALA A 110 -4.09 1.22 -17.02
C ALA A 110 -5.10 0.53 -17.96
N ALA A 111 -4.70 0.29 -19.22
CA ALA A 111 -5.52 -0.44 -20.19
C ALA A 111 -5.75 -1.91 -19.80
N ASP A 112 -4.76 -2.58 -19.21
CA ASP A 112 -4.93 -3.95 -18.71
C ASP A 112 -5.90 -4.01 -17.54
N MET A 113 -5.90 -2.99 -16.66
CA MET A 113 -6.87 -2.90 -15.56
C MET A 113 -8.30 -2.82 -16.10
N GLU A 114 -8.54 -1.96 -17.10
CA GLU A 114 -9.86 -1.85 -17.73
C GLU A 114 -10.26 -3.13 -18.47
N ALA A 115 -9.30 -3.80 -19.11
CA ALA A 115 -9.55 -5.07 -19.78
C ALA A 115 -9.87 -6.20 -18.79
N ALA A 116 -9.21 -6.24 -17.63
CA ALA A 116 -9.53 -7.17 -16.54
C ALA A 116 -10.95 -6.95 -16.02
N ARG A 117 -11.31 -5.68 -15.74
CA ARG A 117 -12.66 -5.29 -15.31
C ARG A 117 -13.73 -5.72 -16.30
N ALA A 118 -13.52 -5.46 -17.60
CA ALA A 118 -14.46 -5.82 -18.66
C ALA A 118 -14.69 -7.34 -18.78
N GLU A 119 -13.70 -8.15 -18.39
CA GLU A 119 -13.77 -9.61 -18.39
C GLU A 119 -14.23 -10.21 -17.04
N GLY A 120 -14.48 -9.37 -16.03
CA GLY A 120 -14.83 -9.82 -14.68
C GLY A 120 -13.71 -10.54 -13.94
N ARG A 121 -12.44 -10.22 -14.27
CA ARG A 121 -11.23 -10.73 -13.59
C ARG A 121 -10.58 -9.63 -12.76
N ILE A 122 -9.91 -10.02 -11.69
CA ILE A 122 -9.15 -9.11 -10.83
C ILE A 122 -7.82 -8.78 -11.50
N ALA A 123 -7.63 -7.51 -11.83
CA ALA A 123 -6.36 -7.02 -12.37
C ALA A 123 -5.28 -7.16 -11.28
N SER A 124 -4.24 -7.93 -11.56
CA SER A 124 -3.17 -8.26 -10.62
C SER A 124 -1.89 -7.55 -11.02
N LEU A 125 -1.55 -6.52 -10.26
CA LEU A 125 -0.33 -5.71 -10.41
C LEU A 125 0.65 -6.07 -9.29
N LYS A 126 1.90 -5.61 -9.41
CA LYS A 126 2.95 -5.83 -8.40
C LYS A 126 3.50 -4.50 -7.90
N GLY A 127 3.76 -4.41 -6.60
CA GLY A 127 4.35 -3.23 -5.97
C GLY A 127 5.48 -3.61 -5.03
N ALA A 128 6.67 -3.04 -5.23
CA ALA A 128 7.81 -3.31 -4.35
C ALA A 128 7.75 -2.40 -3.12
N GLU A 129 7.94 -2.95 -1.93
CA GLU A 129 7.83 -2.19 -0.69
C GLU A 129 9.21 -1.94 -0.06
N GLY A 130 9.88 -0.89 -0.54
CA GLY A 130 11.15 -0.41 -0.03
C GLY A 130 12.26 -0.40 -1.08
N GLY A 131 13.05 0.68 -1.07
CA GLY A 131 14.16 0.87 -2.00
C GLY A 131 15.35 -0.08 -1.80
N HIS A 132 15.40 -0.84 -0.70
CA HIS A 132 16.40 -1.89 -0.50
C HIS A 132 16.25 -3.02 -1.54
N SER A 133 15.06 -3.24 -2.11
CA SER A 133 14.81 -4.19 -3.20
C SER A 133 15.62 -3.94 -4.47
N ILE A 134 16.15 -2.73 -4.68
CA ILE A 134 16.99 -2.41 -5.85
C ILE A 134 18.48 -2.46 -5.57
N ASN A 135 18.90 -2.68 -4.32
CA ASN A 135 20.30 -2.75 -3.92
C ASN A 135 21.16 -1.60 -4.51
N ASN A 136 20.68 -0.35 -4.37
CA ASN A 136 21.34 0.86 -4.89
C ASN A 136 21.67 0.83 -6.39
N SER A 137 20.92 0.06 -7.19
CA SER A 137 21.17 -0.15 -8.61
C SER A 137 19.97 0.26 -9.46
N LEU A 138 20.16 1.30 -10.28
CA LEU A 138 19.16 1.74 -11.26
C LEU A 138 18.88 0.67 -12.33
N ALA A 139 19.86 -0.19 -12.63
CA ALA A 139 19.64 -1.31 -13.52
C ALA A 139 18.72 -2.38 -12.90
N THR A 140 18.84 -2.61 -11.59
CA THR A 140 17.94 -3.50 -10.84
C THR A 140 16.53 -2.93 -10.80
N LEU A 141 16.38 -1.62 -10.55
CA LEU A 141 15.08 -0.93 -10.66
C LEU A 141 14.40 -1.19 -12.01
N ARG A 142 15.13 -1.00 -13.12
CA ARG A 142 14.61 -1.27 -14.47
C ARG A 142 14.27 -2.75 -14.69
N ALA A 143 15.04 -3.67 -14.08
CA ALA A 143 14.74 -5.11 -14.15
C ALA A 143 13.43 -5.44 -13.40
N LEU A 144 13.20 -4.88 -12.22
CA LEU A 144 11.93 -5.06 -11.49
C LEU A 144 10.74 -4.53 -12.31
N TYR A 145 10.88 -3.37 -12.96
CA TYR A 145 9.86 -2.85 -13.86
C TYR A 145 9.56 -3.83 -15.02
N ALA A 146 10.61 -4.39 -15.64
CA ALA A 146 10.48 -5.37 -16.72
C ALA A 146 9.78 -6.66 -16.27
N LEU A 147 9.95 -7.06 -15.00
CA LEU A 147 9.26 -8.18 -14.36
C LEU A 147 7.82 -7.88 -13.94
N GLY A 148 7.33 -6.66 -14.16
CA GLY A 148 5.94 -6.28 -13.96
C GLY A 148 5.68 -5.42 -12.72
N VAL A 149 6.71 -5.02 -11.95
CA VAL A 149 6.55 -4.08 -10.83
C VAL A 149 6.11 -2.71 -11.32
N ARG A 150 5.09 -2.11 -10.70
CA ARG A 150 4.47 -0.84 -11.12
C ARG A 150 4.47 0.27 -10.10
N TYR A 151 4.77 -0.01 -8.84
CA TYR A 151 5.25 1.00 -7.91
C TYR A 151 6.45 0.49 -7.12
N MET A 152 7.20 1.42 -6.53
CA MET A 152 8.13 1.09 -5.46
C MET A 152 7.99 2.11 -4.32
N THR A 153 7.74 1.62 -3.11
CA THR A 153 7.81 2.42 -1.88
C THR A 153 9.27 2.77 -1.64
N LEU A 154 9.60 4.06 -1.44
CA LEU A 154 11.03 4.46 -1.42
C LEU A 154 11.78 3.90 -0.21
N THR A 155 11.10 3.75 0.94
CA THR A 155 11.60 3.04 2.12
C THR A 155 10.53 2.07 2.62
N HIS A 156 10.91 1.17 3.52
CA HIS A 156 9.95 0.55 4.44
C HIS A 156 10.19 1.18 5.82
N ASN A 157 10.25 0.43 6.92
CA ASN A 157 10.35 0.97 8.28
C ASN A 157 11.72 1.57 8.65
N ASP A 158 12.79 1.25 7.92
CA ASP A 158 14.15 1.71 8.22
C ASP A 158 14.67 2.62 7.11
N ASN A 159 15.57 3.53 7.47
CA ASN A 159 16.32 4.31 6.50
C ASN A 159 17.13 3.42 5.56
N ILE A 160 17.31 3.90 4.34
CA ILE A 160 18.28 3.35 3.39
C ILE A 160 19.26 4.45 2.98
N ALA A 161 20.32 4.08 2.27
CA ALA A 161 21.43 4.98 1.96
C ALA A 161 21.05 6.29 1.24
N TRP A 162 19.85 6.37 0.65
CA TRP A 162 19.42 7.49 -0.18
C TRP A 162 18.01 8.02 0.14
N ALA A 163 17.31 7.48 1.13
CA ALA A 163 15.97 7.92 1.53
C ALA A 163 15.70 7.69 3.02
N ASP A 164 15.03 8.64 3.65
CA ASP A 164 14.64 8.57 5.06
C ASP A 164 13.23 7.96 5.24
N SER A 165 13.09 7.05 6.19
CA SER A 165 11.84 6.46 6.66
C SER A 165 11.20 7.30 7.77
N ALA A 166 9.88 7.27 7.87
CA ALA A 166 9.14 7.98 8.91
C ALA A 166 9.30 7.36 10.31
N THR A 167 9.68 6.08 10.37
CA THR A 167 9.80 5.32 11.62
C THR A 167 11.24 5.10 12.06
N ASP A 168 12.17 5.87 11.49
CA ASP A 168 13.59 5.87 11.84
C ASP A 168 14.04 7.30 12.18
N GLU A 169 15.23 7.42 12.77
CA GLU A 169 15.87 8.71 13.04
C GLU A 169 16.23 9.43 11.73
N PRO A 170 16.33 10.77 11.69
CA PRO A 170 16.74 11.48 10.48
C PRO A 170 18.10 11.02 9.93
N GLY A 171 18.15 10.70 8.63
CA GLY A 171 19.34 10.24 7.92
C GLY A 171 19.89 11.29 6.95
N VAL A 172 19.58 11.14 5.66
CA VAL A 172 20.02 12.03 4.56
C VAL A 172 19.21 13.33 4.47
N GLY A 173 18.16 13.48 5.28
CA GLY A 173 17.31 14.67 5.32
C GLY A 173 16.20 14.66 4.26
N GLY A 174 15.68 13.47 3.93
CA GLY A 174 14.68 13.26 2.89
C GLY A 174 15.20 12.35 1.77
N LEU A 175 15.54 12.93 0.61
CA LEU A 175 16.21 12.22 -0.49
C LEU A 175 17.62 12.77 -0.72
N SER A 176 18.60 11.88 -0.82
CA SER A 176 19.96 12.20 -1.26
C SER A 176 20.00 12.54 -2.76
N ALA A 177 21.16 12.87 -3.33
CA ALA A 177 21.26 13.13 -4.77
C ALA A 177 20.97 11.85 -5.57
N PHE A 178 21.43 10.68 -5.10
CA PHE A 178 21.05 9.39 -5.68
C PHE A 178 19.57 9.08 -5.52
N GLY A 179 18.96 9.38 -4.36
CA GLY A 179 17.52 9.16 -4.15
C GLY A 179 16.65 9.96 -5.12
N ARG A 180 17.06 11.19 -5.46
CA ARG A 180 16.41 11.98 -6.51
C ARG A 180 16.61 11.39 -7.90
N GLU A 181 17.74 10.73 -8.15
CA GLU A 181 17.99 10.03 -9.42
C GLU A 181 17.13 8.76 -9.53
N VAL A 182 16.91 8.05 -8.43
CA VAL A 182 15.95 6.93 -8.36
C VAL A 182 14.55 7.40 -8.77
N VAL A 183 14.05 8.49 -8.19
CA VAL A 183 12.74 9.08 -8.58
C VAL A 183 12.70 9.44 -10.07
N ARG A 184 13.75 10.07 -10.61
CA ARG A 184 13.83 10.39 -12.04
C ARG A 184 13.83 9.16 -12.94
N GLU A 185 14.44 8.07 -12.51
CA GLU A 185 14.45 6.83 -13.29
C GLU A 185 13.10 6.11 -13.18
N MET A 186 12.44 6.15 -12.02
CA MET A 186 11.07 5.66 -11.84
C MET A 186 10.08 6.40 -12.77
N ASN A 187 10.14 7.74 -12.83
CA ASN A 187 9.31 8.52 -13.76
C ASN A 187 9.58 8.12 -15.23
N ARG A 188 10.84 7.87 -15.59
CA ARG A 188 11.22 7.50 -16.96
C ARG A 188 10.72 6.11 -17.35
N GLU A 189 10.78 5.15 -16.44
CA GLU A 189 10.24 3.80 -16.70
C GLU A 189 8.70 3.80 -16.67
N GLY A 190 8.08 4.70 -15.89
CA GLY A 190 6.65 4.67 -15.60
C GLY A 190 6.32 3.79 -14.40
N MET A 191 7.26 3.65 -13.47
CA MET A 191 7.03 3.08 -12.16
C MET A 191 6.54 4.20 -11.24
N LEU A 192 5.40 4.00 -10.59
CA LEU A 192 4.84 4.95 -9.63
C LEU A 192 5.77 5.07 -8.42
N VAL A 193 6.02 6.30 -8.01
CA VAL A 193 6.74 6.63 -6.78
C VAL A 193 5.76 6.49 -5.63
N ASP A 194 5.97 5.51 -4.76
CA ASP A 194 5.16 5.33 -3.57
C ASP A 194 5.83 5.95 -2.34
N LEU A 195 5.06 6.78 -1.64
CA LEU A 195 5.46 7.59 -0.50
C LEU A 195 4.82 7.11 0.81
N SER A 196 4.17 5.94 0.82
CA SER A 196 4.00 5.20 2.07
C SER A 196 5.36 4.99 2.74
N HIS A 197 5.37 4.80 4.06
CA HIS A 197 6.54 4.63 4.94
C HIS A 197 7.52 5.80 5.07
N VAL A 198 7.73 6.60 4.03
CA VAL A 198 8.83 7.56 4.01
C VAL A 198 8.59 8.74 4.96
N ALA A 199 9.68 9.35 5.45
CA ALA A 199 9.59 10.55 6.27
C ALA A 199 8.91 11.71 5.52
N ALA A 200 8.27 12.64 6.25
CA ALA A 200 7.66 13.81 5.62
C ALA A 200 8.66 14.69 4.84
N THR A 201 9.94 14.68 5.22
CA THR A 201 11.03 15.30 4.45
C THR A 201 11.21 14.61 3.09
N THR A 202 11.18 13.29 3.06
CA THR A 202 11.25 12.46 1.85
C THR A 202 10.01 12.67 0.97
N MET A 203 8.81 12.74 1.56
CA MET A 203 7.56 13.03 0.82
C MET A 203 7.68 14.33 0.01
N ARG A 204 8.11 15.41 0.67
CA ARG A 204 8.29 16.72 0.04
C ARG A 204 9.38 16.69 -1.03
N ALA A 205 10.52 16.07 -0.74
CA ALA A 205 11.63 15.96 -1.68
C ALA A 205 11.27 15.15 -2.93
N ALA A 206 10.46 14.10 -2.80
CA ALA A 206 9.96 13.32 -3.92
C ALA A 206 8.97 14.13 -4.77
N LEU A 207 8.03 14.83 -4.14
CA LEU A 207 7.09 15.71 -4.84
C LEU A 207 7.76 16.90 -5.54
N ASP A 208 8.93 17.35 -5.06
CA ASP A 208 9.73 18.39 -5.74
C ASP A 208 10.43 17.87 -7.01
N VAL A 209 10.66 16.56 -7.11
CA VAL A 209 11.46 15.94 -8.18
C VAL A 209 10.59 15.19 -9.19
N SER A 210 9.49 14.58 -8.74
CA SER A 210 8.65 13.71 -9.56
C SER A 210 8.00 14.49 -10.70
N GLU A 211 8.26 14.07 -11.95
CA GLU A 211 7.55 14.58 -13.13
C GLU A 211 6.21 13.85 -13.37
N ALA A 212 5.94 12.76 -12.64
CA ALA A 212 4.73 11.95 -12.74
C ALA A 212 3.91 11.99 -11.44
N PRO A 213 2.61 11.65 -11.50
CA PRO A 213 1.81 11.41 -10.30
C PRO A 213 2.47 10.41 -9.35
N VAL A 214 2.52 10.75 -8.07
CA VAL A 214 2.97 9.86 -6.99
C VAL A 214 1.78 9.14 -6.36
N ILE A 215 2.05 8.10 -5.57
CA ILE A 215 1.03 7.48 -4.73
C ILE A 215 1.48 7.42 -3.27
N PHE A 216 0.50 7.22 -2.39
CA PHE A 216 0.71 6.56 -1.10
C PHE A 216 -0.12 5.29 -1.16
N SER A 217 0.51 4.13 -1.29
CA SER A 217 -0.14 2.82 -1.47
C SER A 217 -1.03 2.41 -0.28
N HIS A 218 -0.68 2.81 0.94
CA HIS A 218 -1.38 2.50 2.18
C HIS A 218 -0.97 3.49 3.29
N SER A 219 -1.51 4.70 3.28
CA SER A 219 -1.28 5.71 4.33
C SER A 219 -2.51 6.59 4.54
N SER A 220 -2.79 6.95 5.80
CA SER A 220 -4.00 7.71 6.18
C SER A 220 -3.65 9.15 6.62
N SER A 221 -4.63 9.96 7.01
CA SER A 221 -4.40 11.38 7.43
C SER A 221 -3.69 11.52 8.79
N ARG A 222 -2.62 12.34 8.85
CA ARG A 222 -1.90 12.64 10.09
C ARG A 222 -2.62 13.65 10.97
N ALA A 223 -3.39 14.56 10.36
CA ALA A 223 -4.20 15.53 11.11
C ALA A 223 -5.35 14.85 11.87
N VAL A 224 -5.88 13.74 11.36
CA VAL A 224 -6.91 12.94 12.04
C VAL A 224 -6.30 12.07 13.14
N CYS A 225 -5.13 11.46 12.87
CA CYS A 225 -4.41 10.66 13.86
C CYS A 225 -2.89 10.86 13.72
N ASP A 226 -2.27 11.45 14.75
CA ASP A 226 -0.87 11.86 14.69
C ASP A 226 0.07 10.65 14.85
N HIS A 227 0.43 10.06 13.71
CA HIS A 227 1.37 8.97 13.62
C HIS A 227 2.32 9.20 12.43
N PRO A 228 3.63 8.89 12.54
CA PRO A 228 4.61 9.13 11.47
C PRO A 228 4.29 8.40 10.15
N ARG A 229 3.57 7.28 10.18
CA ARG A 229 3.11 6.60 8.96
C ARG A 229 2.00 7.36 8.22
N ASN A 230 1.32 8.31 8.85
CA ASN A 230 0.25 9.08 8.22
C ASN A 230 0.78 10.32 7.50
N ILE A 231 -0.01 10.86 6.58
CA ILE A 231 0.35 11.93 5.65
C ILE A 231 0.00 13.30 6.26
N PRO A 232 0.95 14.25 6.36
CA PRO A 232 0.67 15.62 6.76
C PRO A 232 -0.19 16.38 5.73
N ASP A 233 -1.00 17.34 6.18
CA ASP A 233 -1.86 18.13 5.30
C ASP A 233 -1.07 18.90 4.22
N ASP A 234 0.10 19.46 4.56
CA ASP A 234 0.94 20.18 3.59
C ASP A 234 1.43 19.28 2.43
N VAL A 235 1.43 17.97 2.64
CA VAL A 235 1.75 16.97 1.60
C VAL A 235 0.50 16.59 0.82
N LEU A 236 -0.65 16.40 1.49
CA LEU A 236 -1.94 16.13 0.86
C LEU A 236 -2.35 17.25 -0.12
N GLU A 237 -2.18 18.52 0.28
CA GLU A 237 -2.49 19.70 -0.54
C GLU A 237 -1.74 19.70 -1.89
N ARG A 238 -0.52 19.12 -1.93
CA ARG A 238 0.32 19.07 -3.12
C ARG A 238 -0.13 18.04 -4.15
N LEU A 239 -1.00 17.09 -3.79
CA LEU A 239 -1.45 16.04 -4.71
C LEU A 239 -2.26 16.60 -5.89
N SER A 240 -3.00 17.68 -5.69
CA SER A 240 -3.75 18.35 -6.77
C SER A 240 -2.83 18.88 -7.88
N GLY A 241 -1.67 19.44 -7.51
CA GLY A 241 -0.67 19.93 -8.46
C GLY A 241 0.20 18.84 -9.06
N ASN A 242 0.42 17.73 -8.34
CA ASN A 242 1.20 16.58 -8.82
C ASN A 242 0.37 15.59 -9.66
N GLY A 243 -0.95 15.48 -9.42
CA GLY A 243 -1.85 14.50 -10.03
C GLY A 243 -1.97 13.17 -9.28
N GLY A 244 -1.24 13.00 -8.18
CA GLY A 244 -1.12 11.77 -7.40
C GLY A 244 -2.36 11.39 -6.58
N VAL A 245 -2.28 10.25 -5.88
CA VAL A 245 -3.37 9.69 -5.06
C VAL A 245 -2.85 9.16 -3.72
N ALA A 246 -3.53 9.49 -2.62
CA ALA A 246 -3.30 8.89 -1.31
C ALA A 246 -4.32 7.79 -1.02
N MET A 247 -3.87 6.56 -0.85
CA MET A 247 -4.71 5.38 -0.65
C MET A 247 -4.82 5.09 0.85
N ALA A 248 -6.00 5.34 1.42
CA ALA A 248 -6.22 5.24 2.86
C ALA A 248 -6.10 3.78 3.33
N THR A 249 -5.36 3.58 4.42
CA THR A 249 -5.12 2.25 5.01
C THR A 249 -5.97 1.99 6.23
N PHE A 250 -6.07 0.72 6.63
CA PHE A 250 -6.96 0.26 7.69
C PHE A 250 -6.23 -0.08 8.99
N VAL A 251 -4.89 -0.01 9.01
CA VAL A 251 -4.06 -0.41 10.15
C VAL A 251 -4.50 0.32 11.44
N PRO A 252 -5.08 -0.37 12.44
CA PRO A 252 -5.70 0.27 13.60
C PRO A 252 -4.74 1.17 14.38
N LYS A 253 -3.48 0.75 14.55
CA LYS A 253 -2.44 1.53 15.24
C LYS A 253 -1.97 2.76 14.46
N PHE A 254 -2.49 3.02 13.27
CA PHE A 254 -2.28 4.27 12.52
C PHE A 254 -3.55 5.12 12.45
N VAL A 255 -4.73 4.50 12.43
CA VAL A 255 -6.00 5.21 12.18
C VAL A 255 -6.81 5.53 13.42
N LEU A 256 -6.56 4.84 14.54
CA LEU A 256 -7.27 5.10 15.79
C LEU A 256 -6.32 5.69 16.82
N GLN A 257 -6.59 6.93 17.27
CA GLN A 257 -5.74 7.60 18.26
C GLN A 257 -5.56 6.78 19.53
N ALA A 258 -6.62 6.13 20.01
CA ALA A 258 -6.53 5.24 21.16
C ALA A 258 -5.57 4.06 20.92
N ALA A 259 -5.51 3.51 19.69
CA ALA A 259 -4.58 2.44 19.34
C ALA A 259 -3.15 2.94 19.20
N VAL A 260 -2.93 4.15 18.66
CA VAL A 260 -1.62 4.82 18.67
C VAL A 260 -1.11 4.94 20.10
N ASP A 261 -1.92 5.53 21.00
CA ASP A 261 -1.56 5.74 22.40
C ASP A 261 -1.32 4.41 23.13
N TRP A 262 -2.14 3.40 22.84
CA TRP A 262 -2.00 2.06 23.40
C TRP A 262 -0.70 1.38 22.96
N THR A 263 -0.36 1.45 21.66
CA THR A 263 0.88 0.87 21.12
C THR A 263 2.11 1.56 21.71
N ALA A 264 2.10 2.90 21.81
CA ALA A 264 3.19 3.63 22.46
C ALA A 264 3.39 3.19 23.92
N ALA A 265 2.31 3.03 24.67
CA ALA A 265 2.35 2.54 26.04
C ALA A 265 2.83 1.08 26.16
N ALA A 266 2.48 0.22 25.20
CA ALA A 266 2.93 -1.17 25.14
C ALA A 266 4.45 -1.25 24.86
N ASP A 267 4.93 -0.41 23.95
CA ASP A 267 6.34 -0.32 23.60
C ASP A 267 7.18 0.23 24.77
N ASP A 268 6.68 1.26 25.46
CA ASP A 268 7.30 1.78 26.69
C ASP A 268 7.35 0.73 27.78
N ASN A 269 6.31 -0.09 27.91
CA ASN A 269 6.30 -1.21 28.85
C ASN A 269 7.36 -2.27 28.50
N LEU A 270 7.57 -2.60 27.22
CA LEU A 270 8.67 -3.49 26.82
C LEU A 270 10.04 -2.88 27.16
N ARG A 271 10.25 -1.62 26.77
CA ARG A 271 11.50 -0.88 27.03
C ARG A 271 11.82 -0.77 28.52
N SER A 272 10.83 -0.48 29.36
CA SER A 272 11.02 -0.37 30.81
C SER A 272 11.40 -1.68 31.49
N HIS A 273 11.19 -2.82 30.81
CA HIS A 273 11.59 -4.15 31.27
C HIS A 273 12.84 -4.68 30.55
N GLY A 274 13.53 -3.83 29.79
CA GLY A 274 14.81 -4.15 29.15
C GLY A 274 14.69 -4.88 27.80
N PHE A 275 13.50 -4.92 27.21
CA PHE A 275 13.29 -5.49 25.87
C PHE A 275 13.30 -4.40 24.80
N HIS A 276 13.75 -4.75 23.60
CA HIS A 276 13.43 -3.95 22.43
C HIS A 276 11.92 -4.04 22.15
N HIS A 277 11.29 -2.96 21.69
CA HIS A 277 9.83 -2.94 21.48
C HIS A 277 9.36 -3.90 20.36
N LEU A 278 10.28 -4.33 19.48
CA LEU A 278 10.04 -5.35 18.44
C LEU A 278 10.50 -6.77 18.86
N ASP A 279 10.87 -6.99 20.12
CA ASP A 279 11.33 -8.28 20.61
C ASP A 279 10.16 -9.30 20.65
N THR A 280 10.31 -10.41 19.93
CA THR A 280 9.31 -11.48 19.82
C THR A 280 9.68 -12.75 20.62
N SER A 281 10.68 -12.67 21.49
CA SER A 281 11.06 -13.77 22.40
C SER A 281 9.88 -14.19 23.28
N PRO A 282 9.84 -15.46 23.75
CA PRO A 282 8.79 -15.93 24.65
C PRO A 282 8.60 -15.05 25.89
N GLU A 283 9.69 -14.49 26.43
CA GLU A 283 9.71 -13.59 27.58
C GLU A 283 9.08 -12.23 27.27
N ALA A 284 9.49 -11.57 26.18
CA ALA A 284 8.91 -10.32 25.74
C ALA A 284 7.42 -10.47 25.42
N MET A 285 7.04 -11.56 24.73
CA MET A 285 5.65 -11.85 24.39
C MET A 285 4.79 -12.15 25.63
N LYS A 286 5.36 -12.79 26.67
CA LYS A 286 4.66 -12.97 27.94
C LYS A 286 4.37 -11.62 28.61
N LEU A 287 5.33 -10.70 28.59
CA LEU A 287 5.16 -9.36 29.13
C LEU A 287 4.13 -8.55 28.33
N HIS A 288 4.16 -8.62 27.00
CA HIS A 288 3.19 -7.97 26.13
C HIS A 288 1.76 -8.48 26.39
N ARG A 289 1.58 -9.80 26.50
CA ARG A 289 0.27 -10.39 26.85
C ARG A 289 -0.24 -9.91 28.21
N ALA A 290 0.62 -9.84 29.22
CA ALA A 290 0.24 -9.32 30.53
C ALA A 290 -0.17 -7.83 30.47
N PHE A 291 0.50 -7.03 29.64
CA PHE A 291 0.09 -5.65 29.38
C PHE A 291 -1.29 -5.58 28.72
N GLU A 292 -1.54 -6.40 27.69
CA GLU A 292 -2.81 -6.45 26.96
C GLU A 292 -3.98 -6.98 27.82
N GLU A 293 -3.74 -7.94 28.72
CA GLU A 293 -4.73 -8.40 29.70
C GLU A 293 -5.14 -7.29 30.67
N ALA A 294 -4.18 -6.48 31.11
CA ALA A 294 -4.44 -5.36 32.03
C ALA A 294 -5.01 -4.12 31.31
N ARG A 295 -4.73 -3.97 30.02
CA ARG A 295 -5.15 -2.85 29.17
C ARG A 295 -5.61 -3.42 27.83
N PRO A 296 -6.89 -3.76 27.69
CA PRO A 296 -7.41 -4.31 26.44
C PRO A 296 -7.12 -3.40 25.25
N ARG A 297 -6.75 -4.02 24.13
CA ARG A 297 -6.47 -3.30 22.89
C ARG A 297 -7.74 -2.58 22.39
N PRO A 298 -7.64 -1.30 22.02
CA PRO A 298 -8.77 -0.57 21.44
C PRO A 298 -9.02 -1.05 20.00
N ILE A 299 -10.30 -1.07 19.62
CA ILE A 299 -10.76 -1.59 18.33
C ILE A 299 -11.19 -0.43 17.44
N ALA A 300 -10.59 -0.32 16.25
CA ALA A 300 -11.01 0.61 15.22
C ALA A 300 -12.28 0.12 14.53
N THR A 301 -12.98 0.99 13.80
CA THR A 301 -14.20 0.61 13.07
C THR A 301 -14.16 1.14 11.64
N VAL A 302 -15.12 0.74 10.80
CA VAL A 302 -15.38 1.38 9.50
C VAL A 302 -15.46 2.91 9.60
N SER A 303 -16.15 3.43 10.62
CA SER A 303 -16.31 4.87 10.86
C SER A 303 -14.97 5.57 11.07
N THR A 304 -14.03 4.91 11.76
CA THR A 304 -12.66 5.40 11.96
C THR A 304 -11.95 5.64 10.62
N VAL A 305 -12.03 4.68 9.69
CA VAL A 305 -11.42 4.82 8.36
C VAL A 305 -12.13 5.90 7.53
N ALA A 306 -13.46 5.98 7.62
CA ALA A 306 -14.23 7.01 6.95
C ALA A 306 -13.89 8.44 7.44
N ASP A 307 -13.56 8.63 8.72
CA ASP A 307 -13.08 9.91 9.25
C ASP A 307 -11.78 10.37 8.58
N HIS A 308 -10.84 9.45 8.32
CA HIS A 308 -9.64 9.75 7.55
C HIS A 308 -9.96 10.13 6.10
N LEU A 309 -10.88 9.40 5.45
CA LEU A 309 -11.25 9.68 4.06
C LEU A 309 -12.00 11.01 3.90
N ASP A 310 -12.86 11.39 4.84
CA ASP A 310 -13.51 12.70 4.83
C ASP A 310 -12.48 13.84 4.90
N HIS A 311 -11.53 13.76 5.83
CA HIS A 311 -10.46 14.76 5.94
C HIS A 311 -9.54 14.76 4.72
N MET A 312 -9.12 13.59 4.24
CA MET A 312 -8.27 13.48 3.05
C MET A 312 -8.98 14.06 1.82
N ARG A 313 -10.30 13.83 1.67
CA ARG A 313 -11.11 14.44 0.62
C ARG A 313 -11.16 15.96 0.73
N GLU A 314 -11.28 16.50 1.94
CA GLU A 314 -11.29 17.95 2.18
C GLU A 314 -9.98 18.61 1.77
N VAL A 315 -8.84 18.01 2.11
CA VAL A 315 -7.51 18.60 1.90
C VAL A 315 -6.93 18.29 0.51
N ALA A 316 -6.93 17.01 0.11
CA ALA A 316 -6.33 16.59 -1.17
C ALA A 316 -7.30 16.73 -2.36
N GLY A 317 -8.61 16.65 -2.10
CA GLY A 317 -9.65 16.57 -3.13
C GLY A 317 -10.00 15.12 -3.52
N VAL A 318 -11.25 14.92 -3.96
CA VAL A 318 -11.81 13.58 -4.26
C VAL A 318 -11.08 12.85 -5.41
N ASP A 319 -10.42 13.59 -6.31
CA ASP A 319 -9.63 13.01 -7.41
C ASP A 319 -8.28 12.46 -6.94
N HIS A 320 -7.91 12.63 -5.66
CA HIS A 320 -6.58 12.36 -5.12
C HIS A 320 -6.58 11.37 -3.96
N ILE A 321 -7.62 10.54 -3.87
CA ILE A 321 -7.79 9.54 -2.80
C ILE A 321 -8.12 8.16 -3.36
N GLY A 322 -7.69 7.12 -2.65
CA GLY A 322 -7.89 5.70 -2.97
C GLY A 322 -7.97 4.84 -1.71
N ILE A 323 -7.84 3.52 -1.84
CA ILE A 323 -7.91 2.56 -0.73
C ILE A 323 -6.72 1.59 -0.80
N GLY A 324 -6.04 1.37 0.33
CA GLY A 324 -4.94 0.39 0.44
C GLY A 324 -4.98 -0.31 1.79
N GLY A 325 -5.71 -1.42 1.84
CA GLY A 325 -6.17 -2.04 3.08
C GLY A 325 -5.08 -2.59 4.00
N ASP A 326 -3.90 -2.91 3.46
CA ASP A 326 -2.80 -3.57 4.19
C ASP A 326 -3.17 -4.99 4.69
N TYR A 327 -4.11 -5.64 3.99
CA TYR A 327 -4.52 -7.02 4.31
C TYR A 327 -3.35 -7.99 4.14
N ASP A 328 -3.30 -9.02 5.00
CA ASP A 328 -2.18 -9.95 5.19
C ASP A 328 -0.83 -9.29 5.60
N GLY A 329 -0.76 -7.95 5.70
CA GLY A 329 0.41 -7.18 6.15
C GLY A 329 0.33 -6.71 7.60
N THR A 330 -0.89 -6.48 8.10
CA THR A 330 -1.17 -6.21 9.52
C THR A 330 -1.86 -7.38 10.23
N ALA A 331 -1.56 -7.57 11.51
CA ALA A 331 -2.19 -8.60 12.35
C ALA A 331 -3.59 -8.23 12.89
N PHE A 332 -3.94 -6.94 12.86
CA PHE A 332 -5.20 -6.43 13.41
C PHE A 332 -5.90 -5.54 12.40
N THR A 333 -7.22 -5.62 12.38
CA THR A 333 -8.11 -4.92 11.45
C THR A 333 -9.23 -4.19 12.20
N PRO A 334 -9.85 -3.16 11.59
CA PRO A 334 -11.04 -2.52 12.14
C PRO A 334 -12.27 -3.45 12.08
N ASP A 335 -13.19 -3.32 13.05
CA ASP A 335 -14.49 -3.99 13.02
C ASP A 335 -15.25 -3.59 11.74
N GLY A 336 -15.69 -4.60 10.98
CA GLY A 336 -16.36 -4.44 9.69
C GLY A 336 -15.42 -4.31 8.49
N LEU A 337 -14.10 -4.32 8.73
CA LEU A 337 -13.03 -4.41 7.74
C LEU A 337 -12.08 -5.55 8.12
N ASP A 338 -12.64 -6.64 8.64
CA ASP A 338 -11.91 -7.75 9.23
C ASP A 338 -11.00 -8.46 8.21
N ASP A 339 -11.45 -8.50 6.96
CA ASP A 339 -10.75 -9.11 5.84
C ASP A 339 -11.16 -8.47 4.50
N VAL A 340 -10.62 -8.97 3.37
CA VAL A 340 -10.84 -8.38 2.03
C VAL A 340 -12.30 -8.39 1.56
N SER A 341 -13.23 -9.01 2.29
CA SER A 341 -14.67 -8.92 2.00
C SER A 341 -15.33 -7.65 2.56
N GLY A 342 -14.62 -6.87 3.39
CA GLY A 342 -15.19 -5.78 4.18
C GLY A 342 -15.42 -4.45 3.45
N TYR A 343 -14.82 -4.21 2.28
CA TYR A 343 -14.92 -2.90 1.59
C TYR A 343 -16.34 -2.37 1.36
N PRO A 344 -17.38 -3.19 1.05
CA PRO A 344 -18.73 -2.70 0.90
C PRO A 344 -19.27 -1.99 2.16
N ASN A 345 -18.79 -2.37 3.35
CA ASN A 345 -19.17 -1.70 4.60
C ASN A 345 -18.64 -0.25 4.63
N LEU A 346 -17.39 -0.03 4.20
CA LEU A 346 -16.80 1.31 4.07
C LEU A 346 -17.52 2.15 3.02
N ILE A 347 -17.82 1.57 1.86
CA ILE A 347 -18.57 2.29 0.81
C ILE A 347 -19.97 2.66 1.30
N ALA A 348 -20.64 1.79 2.05
CA ALA A 348 -21.94 2.07 2.64
C ALA A 348 -21.89 3.19 3.70
N GLU A 349 -20.85 3.21 4.54
CA GLU A 349 -20.62 4.29 5.51
C GLU A 349 -20.39 5.63 4.79
N LEU A 350 -19.52 5.68 3.78
CA LEU A 350 -19.25 6.90 3.02
C LEU A 350 -20.50 7.40 2.27
N ALA A 351 -21.29 6.51 1.68
CA ALA A 351 -22.57 6.85 1.07
C ALA A 351 -23.54 7.46 2.11
N ALA A 352 -23.61 6.90 3.32
CA ALA A 352 -24.40 7.46 4.43
C ALA A 352 -23.91 8.84 4.88
N ARG A 353 -22.60 9.14 4.70
CA ARG A 353 -22.00 10.48 4.91
C ARG A 353 -22.22 11.44 3.73
N GLY A 354 -22.93 11.02 2.68
CA GLY A 354 -23.28 11.87 1.53
C GLY A 354 -22.26 11.88 0.39
N TRP A 355 -21.36 10.91 0.34
CA TRP A 355 -20.50 10.72 -0.83
C TRP A 355 -21.33 10.29 -2.04
N SER A 356 -21.11 10.96 -3.18
CA SER A 356 -21.87 10.65 -4.38
C SER A 356 -21.36 9.37 -5.06
N HIS A 357 -22.18 8.78 -5.92
CA HIS A 357 -21.76 7.66 -6.75
C HIS A 357 -20.51 7.97 -7.60
N ASP A 358 -20.38 9.22 -8.08
CA ASP A 358 -19.20 9.64 -8.84
C ASP A 358 -17.96 9.73 -7.94
N ASP A 359 -18.08 10.33 -6.74
CA ASP A 359 -17.00 10.39 -5.74
C ASP A 359 -16.48 9.00 -5.39
N LEU A 360 -17.40 8.07 -5.13
CA LEU A 360 -17.07 6.70 -4.76
C LEU A 360 -16.45 5.94 -5.95
N SER A 361 -16.90 6.16 -7.19
CA SER A 361 -16.26 5.57 -8.38
C SER A 361 -14.82 6.05 -8.59
N LYS A 362 -14.51 7.28 -8.16
CA LYS A 362 -13.16 7.84 -8.18
C LYS A 362 -12.29 7.18 -7.12
N LEU A 363 -12.79 7.12 -5.89
CA LEU A 363 -12.13 6.48 -4.76
C LEU A 363 -11.79 5.01 -5.06
N THR A 364 -12.73 4.25 -5.64
CA THR A 364 -12.56 2.81 -5.83
C THR A 364 -11.77 2.48 -7.09
N TRP A 365 -12.01 3.16 -8.21
CA TRP A 365 -11.47 2.72 -9.51
C TRP A 365 -10.73 3.81 -10.28
N ARG A 366 -11.42 4.91 -10.57
CA ARG A 366 -10.99 5.83 -11.64
C ARG A 366 -9.70 6.59 -11.29
N ASN A 367 -9.47 6.92 -10.02
CA ASN A 367 -8.27 7.63 -9.60
C ASN A 367 -7.01 6.79 -9.82
N ALA A 368 -7.03 5.51 -9.42
CA ALA A 368 -5.89 4.62 -9.57
C ALA A 368 -5.57 4.33 -11.05
N VAL A 369 -6.59 4.08 -11.87
CA VAL A 369 -6.42 3.90 -13.33
C VAL A 369 -5.82 5.15 -13.97
N ARG A 370 -6.32 6.34 -13.62
CA ARG A 370 -5.79 7.62 -14.10
C ARG A 370 -4.31 7.76 -13.75
N VAL A 371 -3.95 7.60 -12.48
CA VAL A 371 -2.57 7.78 -12.00
C VAL A 371 -1.60 6.86 -12.73
N LEU A 372 -1.96 5.60 -12.96
CA LEU A 372 -1.12 4.67 -13.72
C LEU A 372 -0.99 5.12 -15.19
N GLY A 373 -2.08 5.52 -15.85
CA GLY A 373 -2.07 6.01 -17.23
C GLY A 373 -1.28 7.32 -17.43
N ASP A 374 -1.33 8.21 -16.44
CA ASP A 374 -0.56 9.46 -16.44
C ASP A 374 0.94 9.15 -16.28
N ALA A 375 1.32 8.19 -15.42
CA ALA A 375 2.70 7.73 -15.29
C ALA A 375 3.23 7.10 -16.59
N GLU A 376 2.43 6.30 -17.29
CA GLU A 376 2.77 5.76 -18.61
C GLU A 376 3.01 6.88 -19.65
N SER A 377 2.17 7.92 -19.61
CA SER A 377 2.27 9.08 -20.50
C SER A 377 3.56 9.86 -20.27
N VAL A 378 3.90 10.14 -18.99
CA VAL A 378 5.17 10.78 -18.61
C VAL A 378 6.37 9.93 -19.01
N ALA A 379 6.31 8.61 -18.80
CA ALA A 379 7.37 7.69 -19.19
C ALA A 379 7.60 7.66 -20.72
N SER A 380 6.54 7.74 -21.51
CA SER A 380 6.63 7.84 -22.98
C SER A 380 7.40 9.09 -23.40
N ASP A 381 7.04 10.24 -22.84
CA ASP A 381 7.72 11.51 -23.11
C ASP A 381 9.19 11.47 -22.65
N LEU A 382 9.47 11.06 -21.41
CA LEU A 382 10.83 11.00 -20.87
C LEU A 382 11.76 10.05 -21.65
N ARG A 383 11.27 8.89 -22.09
CA ARG A 383 12.04 7.95 -22.91
C ARG A 383 12.33 8.50 -24.31
N SER A 384 11.51 9.42 -24.81
CA SER A 384 11.78 10.13 -26.07
C SER A 384 12.85 11.23 -25.91
N ARG A 385 12.95 11.82 -24.71
CA ARG A 385 13.88 12.92 -24.41
C ARG A 385 15.26 12.47 -23.95
N ARG A 386 15.38 11.32 -23.27
CA ARG A 386 16.66 10.83 -22.72
C ARG A 386 16.76 9.30 -22.60
N GLY A 387 18.00 8.80 -22.68
CA GLY A 387 18.35 7.42 -22.36
C GLY A 387 18.22 7.10 -20.86
N PRO A 388 18.34 5.82 -20.47
CA PRO A 388 18.33 5.40 -19.06
C PRO A 388 19.55 5.97 -18.33
N SER A 389 19.41 6.22 -17.03
CA SER A 389 20.52 6.66 -16.21
C SER A 389 21.52 5.53 -15.94
N ASN A 390 22.80 5.90 -15.98
CA ASN A 390 23.94 5.05 -15.61
C ASN A 390 24.64 5.56 -14.35
N ALA A 391 24.00 6.48 -13.61
CA ALA A 391 24.55 7.00 -12.38
C ALA A 391 24.63 5.90 -11.30
N THR A 392 25.60 6.02 -10.41
CA THR A 392 25.74 5.16 -9.23
C THR A 392 25.59 5.99 -7.95
N LEU A 393 25.28 5.32 -6.83
CA LEU A 393 25.21 5.97 -5.53
C LEU A 393 26.54 6.67 -5.18
N ALA A 394 27.68 6.00 -5.37
CA ALA A 394 29.00 6.60 -5.13
C ALA A 394 29.28 7.84 -5.99
N GLN A 395 28.76 7.90 -7.23
CA GLN A 395 28.95 9.09 -8.08
C GLN A 395 28.15 10.31 -7.59
N LEU A 396 26.97 10.09 -7.01
CA LEU A 396 26.06 11.17 -6.64
C LEU A 396 26.17 11.56 -5.16
N ASP A 397 26.49 10.61 -4.28
CA ASP A 397 26.48 10.80 -2.82
C ASP A 397 27.86 10.60 -2.16
N GLY A 398 28.87 10.09 -2.88
CA GLY A 398 30.26 9.93 -2.39
C GLY A 398 30.65 8.50 -2.02
#